data_AF-A0A7J6U7K3-F1
#
_entry.id   AF-A0A7J6U7K3-F1
#
_cell.length_a   1.000
_cell.length_b   1.000
_cell.length_c   1.000
_cell.angle_alpha   90.00
_cell.angle_beta   90.00
_cell.angle_gamma   90.00
#
_symmetry.space_group_name_H-M   'P 1'
#
loop_
_entity.id
_entity.type
_entity.pdbx_description
1 polymer ?
#
loop_
_entity_poly.entity_id
_entity_poly.type
_entity_poly.pdbx_seq_one_letter_code
_entity_poly.pdbx_strand_id
1 'polypeptide(L)'
;DFVSANFKSVTTPFIVCHGAADEITDPHADVELYNESPAQSQSRVCLYPGLRHYITGMQEPEETQKVIMDGVFNDMFDWIDNRTEEVNKEYKQE
;
A
#
# COMPACT_ATOMS: atom_id res chain seq x y z
N ASP A 1 1.10 19.97 6.78
CA ASP A 1 1.04 20.85 5.58
C ASP A 1 -0.34 20.67 4.93
N PHE A 2 -0.58 21.17 3.71
CA PHE A 2 -1.88 20.99 3.03
C PHE A 2 -2.22 19.50 2.83
N VAL A 3 -1.25 18.64 2.58
CA VAL A 3 -1.51 17.22 2.31
C VAL A 3 -1.92 16.51 3.61
N SER A 4 -1.08 16.59 4.66
CA SER A 4 -1.37 15.88 5.92
C SER A 4 -2.61 16.39 6.64
N ALA A 5 -2.94 17.69 6.50
CA ALA A 5 -4.17 18.26 7.06
C ALA A 5 -5.46 17.64 6.49
N ASN A 6 -5.39 16.96 5.33
CA ASN A 6 -6.53 16.37 4.65
C ASN A 6 -6.61 14.84 4.76
N PHE A 7 -5.72 14.15 5.47
CA PHE A 7 -5.76 12.69 5.60
C PHE A 7 -7.09 12.15 6.14
N LYS A 8 -7.72 12.87 7.08
CA LYS A 8 -9.05 12.53 7.63
C LYS A 8 -10.20 12.59 6.62
N SER A 9 -9.98 13.18 5.45
CA SER A 9 -10.96 13.22 4.35
C SER A 9 -10.87 12.00 3.42
N VAL A 10 -9.84 11.16 3.57
CA VAL A 10 -9.69 9.94 2.77
C VAL A 10 -10.57 8.83 3.34
N THR A 11 -11.75 8.66 2.76
CA THR A 11 -12.74 7.64 3.18
C THR A 11 -12.77 6.41 2.26
N THR A 12 -12.02 6.43 1.16
CA THR A 12 -11.92 5.29 0.25
C THR A 12 -10.85 4.32 0.75
N PRO A 13 -11.12 3.00 0.81
CA PRO A 13 -10.12 1.99 1.12
C PRO A 13 -8.91 2.06 0.20
N PHE A 14 -7.72 1.82 0.73
CA PHE A 14 -6.48 1.87 -0.05
C PHE A 14 -5.44 0.85 0.41
N ILE A 15 -4.48 0.57 -0.46
CA ILE A 15 -3.21 -0.06 -0.10
C ILE A 15 -2.08 0.90 -0.42
N VAL A 16 -1.13 1.01 0.51
CA VAL A 16 0.18 1.62 0.25
C VAL A 16 1.22 0.51 0.21
N CYS A 17 2.02 0.50 -0.85
CA CYS A 17 3.25 -0.27 -0.96
C CYS A 17 4.40 0.76 -1.07
N HIS A 18 5.37 0.73 -0.17
CA HIS A 18 6.46 1.72 -0.15
C HIS A 18 7.80 1.08 0.25
N GLY A 19 8.89 1.48 -0.40
CA GLY A 19 10.23 1.12 0.03
C GLY A 19 10.63 1.81 1.34
N ALA A 20 10.97 1.06 2.38
CA ALA A 20 11.27 1.65 3.69
C ALA A 20 12.58 2.48 3.72
N ALA A 21 13.41 2.38 2.68
CA ALA A 21 14.63 3.16 2.50
C ALA A 21 14.48 4.26 1.44
N ASP A 22 13.25 4.68 1.12
CA ASP A 22 13.01 5.80 0.23
C ASP A 22 13.46 7.12 0.86
N GLU A 23 14.20 7.91 0.08
CA GLU A 23 14.76 9.22 0.44
C GLU A 23 14.12 10.36 -0.39
N ILE A 24 13.22 10.03 -1.33
CA ILE A 24 12.50 10.97 -2.21
C ILE A 24 11.10 11.23 -1.65
N THR A 25 10.36 10.16 -1.34
CA THR A 25 9.06 10.24 -0.68
C THR A 25 9.15 9.61 0.70
N ASP A 26 8.66 10.30 1.73
CA ASP A 26 8.79 9.86 3.13
C ASP A 26 7.79 8.72 3.44
N PRO A 27 8.24 7.49 3.73
CA PRO A 27 7.35 6.38 4.06
C PRO A 27 6.59 6.59 5.39
N HIS A 28 7.05 7.48 6.27
CA HIS A 28 6.33 7.80 7.51
C HIS A 28 5.03 8.57 7.25
N ALA A 29 4.97 9.37 6.18
CA ALA A 29 3.76 10.09 5.80
C ALA A 29 2.61 9.13 5.45
N ASP A 30 2.92 7.96 4.89
CA ASP A 30 1.91 6.93 4.59
C ASP A 30 1.37 6.24 5.85
N VAL A 31 2.22 6.06 6.86
CA VAL A 31 1.79 5.54 8.17
C VAL A 31 0.87 6.55 8.86
N GLU A 32 1.17 7.85 8.75
CA GLU A 32 0.29 8.91 9.24
C GLU A 32 -1.05 8.91 8.50
N LEU A 33 -1.04 8.85 7.16
CA LEU A 33 -2.27 8.71 6.36
C LEU A 33 -3.12 7.52 6.81
N TYR A 34 -2.50 6.36 7.00
CA TYR A 34 -3.19 5.15 7.46
C TYR A 34 -3.83 5.32 8.83
N ASN A 35 -3.13 5.95 9.78
CA ASN A 35 -3.63 6.15 11.13
C ASN A 35 -4.72 7.22 11.21
N GLU A 36 -4.70 8.23 10.33
CA GLU A 36 -5.67 9.32 10.35
C GLU A 36 -6.91 9.07 9.47
N SER A 37 -6.81 8.20 8.47
CA SER A 37 -7.90 7.92 7.54
C SER A 37 -9.04 7.15 8.22
N PRO A 38 -10.31 7.57 8.04
CA PRO A 38 -11.48 6.76 8.43
C PRO A 38 -11.56 5.39 7.75
N ALA A 39 -10.88 5.19 6.62
CA ALA A 39 -10.86 3.93 5.88
C ALA A 39 -9.80 2.94 6.40
N GLN A 40 -9.13 3.23 7.52
CA GLN A 40 -8.04 2.42 8.09
C GLN A 40 -8.39 0.93 8.19
N SER A 41 -9.61 0.59 8.63
CA SER A 41 -10.05 -0.80 8.83
C SER A 41 -10.16 -1.63 7.55
N GLN A 42 -10.19 -0.97 6.39
CA GLN A 42 -10.26 -1.59 5.06
C GLN A 42 -8.99 -1.31 4.24
N SER A 43 -7.97 -0.74 4.88
CA SER A 43 -6.74 -0.30 4.23
C SER A 43 -5.52 -1.06 4.76
N ARG A 44 -4.41 -0.99 4.03
CA ARG A 44 -3.15 -1.65 4.40
C ARG A 44 -1.95 -0.77 4.04
N VAL A 45 -0.90 -0.79 4.86
CA VAL A 45 0.41 -0.20 4.53
C VAL A 45 1.47 -1.30 4.59
N CYS A 46 2.19 -1.48 3.50
CA CYS A 46 3.31 -2.41 3.35
C CYS A 46 4.61 -1.62 3.16
N LEU A 47 5.53 -1.73 4.12
CA LEU A 47 6.86 -1.13 4.04
C LEU A 47 7.91 -2.21 3.77
N TYR A 48 8.65 -2.09 2.66
CA TYR A 48 9.62 -3.09 2.22
C TYR A 48 11.05 -2.68 2.58
N PRO A 49 11.71 -3.34 3.54
CA PRO A 49 13.07 -3.00 3.95
C PRO A 49 14.07 -3.05 2.80
N GLY A 50 14.95 -2.05 2.72
CA GLY A 50 16.00 -1.97 1.70
C GLY A 50 15.55 -1.50 0.32
N LEU A 51 14.25 -1.60 -0.01
CA LEU A 51 13.71 -0.99 -1.22
C LEU A 51 13.64 0.53 -1.06
N ARG A 52 13.93 1.24 -2.15
CA ARG A 52 13.83 2.71 -2.27
C ARG A 52 12.55 3.08 -3.04
N HIS A 53 12.52 4.25 -3.65
CA HIS A 53 11.37 4.78 -4.40
C HIS A 53 10.82 3.87 -5.51
N TYR A 54 11.69 3.21 -6.29
CA TYR A 54 11.30 2.48 -7.49
C TYR A 54 10.91 1.02 -7.20
N ILE A 55 9.84 0.81 -6.43
CA ILE A 55 9.43 -0.53 -5.96
C ILE A 55 8.74 -1.43 -7.00
N THR A 56 8.37 -0.87 -8.16
CA THR A 56 7.84 -1.63 -9.31
C THR A 56 8.90 -1.82 -10.39
N GLY A 57 10.16 -1.62 -10.01
CA GLY A 57 11.27 -1.61 -10.94
C GLY A 57 11.53 -2.93 -11.62
N MET A 58 11.79 -2.84 -12.92
CA MET A 58 12.30 -3.93 -13.74
C MET A 58 13.80 -3.71 -13.93
N GLN A 59 14.59 -4.78 -13.81
CA GLN A 59 16.07 -4.79 -13.94
C GLN A 59 16.85 -4.42 -12.67
N GLU A 60 16.30 -4.72 -11.50
CA GLU A 60 17.06 -4.73 -10.25
C GLU A 60 17.94 -6.00 -10.15
N PRO A 61 18.94 -6.04 -9.25
CA PRO A 61 19.62 -7.27 -8.88
C PRO A 61 18.62 -8.39 -8.54
N GLU A 62 18.98 -9.65 -8.82
CA GLU A 62 18.07 -10.79 -8.73
C GLU A 62 17.41 -10.90 -7.34
N GLU A 63 18.17 -10.65 -6.28
CA GLU A 63 17.67 -10.64 -4.90
C GLU A 63 16.60 -9.58 -4.66
N THR A 64 16.81 -8.37 -5.19
CA THR A 64 15.87 -7.25 -5.09
C THR A 64 14.64 -7.52 -5.96
N GLN A 65 14.84 -8.05 -7.17
CA GLN A 65 13.76 -8.40 -8.08
C GLN A 65 12.85 -9.47 -7.46
N LYS A 66 13.41 -10.43 -6.72
CA LYS A 66 12.65 -11.43 -5.99
C LYS A 66 11.79 -10.80 -4.90
N VAL A 67 12.30 -9.84 -4.13
CA VAL A 67 11.52 -9.11 -3.11
C VAL A 67 10.39 -8.30 -3.76
N ILE A 68 10.65 -7.67 -4.92
CA ILE A 68 9.62 -6.94 -5.67
C ILE A 68 8.50 -7.88 -6.13
N MET A 69 8.85 -9.04 -6.71
CA MET A 69 7.85 -9.99 -7.22
C MET A 69 7.10 -10.68 -6.07
N ASP A 70 7.83 -11.25 -5.12
CA ASP A 70 7.24 -12.08 -4.07
C ASP A 70 6.62 -11.26 -2.93
N GLY A 71 6.99 -9.99 -2.80
CA GLY A 71 6.49 -9.07 -1.79
C GLY A 71 5.55 -8.03 -2.42
N VAL A 72 6.12 -7.05 -3.14
CA VAL A 72 5.36 -5.87 -3.62
C VAL A 72 4.18 -6.28 -4.50
N PHE A 73 4.41 -7.07 -5.55
CA PHE A 73 3.34 -7.46 -6.46
C PHE A 73 2.35 -8.43 -5.82
N ASN A 74 2.82 -9.41 -5.04
CA ASN A 74 1.93 -10.32 -4.34
C ASN A 74 1.01 -9.59 -3.35
N ASP A 75 1.52 -8.66 -2.55
CA ASP A 75 0.69 -7.88 -1.62
C ASP A 75 -0.36 -7.03 -2.35
N MET A 76 -0.01 -6.46 -3.52
CA MET A 76 -0.96 -5.74 -4.36
C MET A 76 -2.08 -6.66 -4.87
N PHE A 77 -1.72 -7.82 -5.42
CA PHE A 77 -2.71 -8.79 -5.92
C PHE A 77 -3.59 -9.33 -4.80
N ASP A 78 -2.98 -9.77 -3.70
CA ASP A 78 -3.69 -10.26 -2.53
C ASP A 78 -4.68 -9.23 -1.99
N TRP A 79 -4.32 -7.95 -1.95
CA TRP A 79 -5.24 -6.91 -1.50
C TRP A 79 -6.42 -6.72 -2.47
N ILE A 80 -6.16 -6.68 -3.79
CA ILE A 80 -7.19 -6.54 -4.81
C ILE A 80 -8.16 -7.73 -4.78
N ASP A 81 -7.63 -8.96 -4.71
CA ASP A 81 -8.44 -10.18 -4.70
C ASP A 81 -9.33 -10.24 -3.45
N ASN A 82 -8.75 -10.01 -2.26
CA ASN A 82 -9.52 -9.97 -1.01
C ASN A 82 -10.62 -8.92 -1.04
N ARG A 83 -10.32 -7.70 -1.51
CA ARG A 83 -11.30 -6.61 -1.57
C ARG A 83 -12.42 -6.92 -2.57
N THR A 84 -12.08 -7.52 -3.70
CA THR A 84 -13.07 -7.93 -4.71
C THR A 84 -13.96 -9.05 -4.18
N GLU A 85 -13.41 -10.00 -3.43
CA GLU A 85 -14.21 -11.04 -2.77
C GLU A 85 -15.16 -10.48 -1.71
N GLU A 86 -14.71 -9.55 -0.86
CA GLU A 86 -15.52 -8.90 0.15
C GLU A 86 -16.72 -8.19 -0.49
N VAL A 87 -16.46 -7.36 -1.50
CA VAL A 87 -17.49 -6.64 -2.25
C VAL A 87 -18.46 -7.62 -2.91
N ASN A 88 -17.97 -8.70 -3.52
CA ASN A 88 -18.83 -9.72 -4.11
C ASN A 88 -19.69 -10.48 -3.08
N LYS A 89 -19.19 -10.65 -1.85
CA LYS A 89 -19.97 -11.26 -0.75
C LYS A 89 -21.08 -10.31 -0.29
N GLU A 90 -20.79 -9.02 -0.15
CA GLU A 90 -21.79 -7.99 0.17
C GLU A 90 -22.89 -7.94 -0.89
N TYR A 91 -22.54 -7.86 -2.19
CA TYR A 91 -23.53 -7.84 -3.28
C TYR A 91 -24.43 -9.09 -3.35
N LYS A 92 -23.95 -10.26 -2.92
CA LYS A 92 -24.74 -11.50 -2.95
C LYS A 92 -25.63 -11.69 -1.73
N GLN A 93 -25.46 -10.86 -0.70
CA GLN A 93 -26.28 -10.88 0.51
C GLN A 93 -27.49 -9.93 0.41
N GLU A 94 -27.52 -9.06 -0.60
CA GLU A 94 -28.66 -8.22 -1.01
C GLU A 94 -29.54 -8.91 -2.06
#